data_AF-A0A1J5ASL0-F1
#
_entry.id   AF-A0A1J5ASL0-F1
#
_cell.length_a   1.000
_cell.length_b   1.000
_cell.length_c   1.000
_cell.angle_alpha   90.00
_cell.angle_beta   90.00
_cell.angle_gamma   90.00
#
_symmetry.space_group_name_H-M   'P 1'
#
loop_
_entity.id
_entity.type
_entity.pdbx_description
1 polymer ?
#
loop_
_entity_poly.entity_id
_entity_poly.type
_entity_poly.pdbx_seq_one_letter_code
_entity_poly.pdbx_strand_id
1 'polypeptide(L)'
;MEYKEYYTELGKLLYAVAKADGEVQDEELYQIYKIVVEEISDDNLFERGEEVDSYYTEFEFEALIDKNTDMHEAFNSFLLFYGENEKDFTKKMKLTTLKAMEAVANAYEGIVPEEQLLIDNLKKRLLK
;
A
#
# COMPACT_ATOMS: atom_id res chain seq x y z
N MET A 1 3.07 -7.40 -15.73
CA MET A 1 2.88 -7.44 -14.26
C MET A 1 1.72 -8.38 -13.91
N GLU A 2 1.84 -9.21 -12.87
CA GLU A 2 0.73 -10.02 -12.33
C GLU A 2 -0.02 -9.23 -11.23
N TYR A 3 -1.35 -9.30 -11.18
CA TYR A 3 -2.16 -8.52 -10.23
C TYR A 3 -1.95 -8.93 -8.78
N LYS A 4 -1.84 -10.23 -8.53
CA LYS A 4 -1.43 -10.75 -7.23
C LYS A 4 -0.13 -10.09 -6.72
N GLU A 5 0.87 -9.96 -7.58
CA GLU A 5 2.15 -9.35 -7.21
C GLU A 5 1.98 -7.86 -6.88
N TYR A 6 1.18 -7.13 -7.66
CA TYR A 6 0.80 -5.75 -7.35
C TYR A 6 0.16 -5.62 -5.96
N TYR A 7 -0.79 -6.49 -5.63
CA TYR A 7 -1.47 -6.44 -4.34
C TYR A 7 -0.59 -6.84 -3.17
N THR A 8 0.28 -7.83 -3.35
CA THR A 8 1.32 -8.17 -2.36
C THR A 8 2.22 -6.97 -2.10
N GLU A 9 2.77 -6.34 -3.15
CA GLU A 9 3.65 -5.19 -2.98
C GLU A 9 2.92 -3.98 -2.40
N LEU A 10 1.63 -3.78 -2.73
CA LEU A 10 0.80 -2.76 -2.10
C LEU A 10 0.70 -2.99 -0.58
N GLY A 11 0.54 -4.24 -0.12
CA GLY A 11 0.56 -4.57 1.30
C GLY A 11 1.87 -4.16 1.99
N LYS A 12 3.01 -4.40 1.33
CA LYS A 12 4.33 -3.98 1.84
C LYS A 12 4.46 -2.46 1.94
N LEU A 13 3.96 -1.74 0.94
CA LEU A 13 3.95 -0.29 0.94
C LEU A 13 3.13 0.28 2.10
N LEU A 14 1.91 -0.23 2.29
CA LEU A 14 1.03 0.22 3.37
C LEU A 14 1.64 -0.10 4.74
N TYR A 15 2.30 -1.25 4.88
CA TYR A 15 3.05 -1.62 6.09
C TYR A 15 4.17 -0.62 6.38
N ALA A 16 4.96 -0.27 5.37
CA ALA A 16 6.05 0.68 5.55
C ALA A 16 5.56 2.06 6.01
N VAL A 17 4.36 2.46 5.58
CA VAL A 17 3.73 3.72 6.00
C VAL A 17 3.26 3.63 7.43
N ALA A 18 2.44 2.62 7.76
CA ALA A 18 1.91 2.45 9.12
C ALA A 18 3.02 2.22 10.16
N LYS A 19 4.14 1.61 9.77
CA LYS A 19 5.29 1.38 10.66
C LYS A 19 6.20 2.59 10.80
N ALA A 20 5.94 3.70 10.09
CA ALA A 20 6.91 4.77 9.91
C ALA A 20 7.27 5.54 11.19
N ASP A 21 6.35 5.60 12.14
CA ASP A 21 6.55 6.20 13.46
C ASP A 21 7.11 5.18 14.50
N GLY A 22 7.24 3.92 14.11
CA GLY A 22 7.84 2.84 14.89
C GLY A 22 6.89 1.70 15.26
N GLU A 23 5.56 1.89 15.16
CA GLU A 23 4.59 0.86 15.54
C GLU A 23 3.27 1.02 14.77
N VAL A 24 2.78 -0.09 14.19
CA VAL A 24 1.47 -0.10 13.53
C VAL A 24 0.36 -0.04 14.58
N GLN A 25 -0.57 0.88 14.39
CA GLN A 25 -1.73 1.06 15.27
C GLN A 25 -2.95 0.28 14.79
N ASP A 26 -3.84 -0.05 15.72
CA ASP A 26 -5.07 -0.81 15.41
C ASP A 26 -5.96 -0.07 14.40
N GLU A 27 -6.01 1.26 14.45
CA GLU A 27 -6.75 2.10 13.50
C GLU A 27 -6.23 2.00 12.07
N GLU A 28 -4.91 1.89 11.89
CA GLU A 28 -4.27 1.76 10.59
C GLU A 28 -4.52 0.37 9.99
N LEU A 29 -4.41 -0.66 10.82
CA LEU A 29 -4.78 -2.02 10.45
C LEU A 29 -6.26 -2.10 10.05
N TYR A 30 -7.15 -1.48 10.84
CA TYR A 30 -8.58 -1.39 10.50
C TYR A 30 -8.83 -0.69 9.16
N GLN A 31 -8.10 0.41 8.91
CA GLN A 31 -8.22 1.16 7.67
C GLN A 31 -7.79 0.34 6.45
N ILE A 32 -6.83 -0.58 6.58
CA ILE A 32 -6.44 -1.47 5.49
C ILE A 32 -7.53 -2.48 5.15
N TYR A 33 -8.15 -3.12 6.14
CA TYR A 33 -9.30 -3.99 5.88
C TYR A 33 -10.40 -3.22 5.13
N LYS A 34 -10.67 -1.99 5.56
CA LYS A 34 -11.64 -1.13 4.90
C LYS A 34 -11.24 -0.80 3.45
N ILE A 35 -9.99 -0.46 3.20
CA ILE A 35 -9.48 -0.18 1.84
C ILE A 35 -9.60 -1.42 0.96
N VAL A 36 -9.22 -2.60 1.45
CA VAL A 36 -9.29 -3.87 0.69
C VAL A 36 -10.73 -4.23 0.34
N VAL A 37 -11.65 -4.10 1.30
CA VAL A 37 -13.06 -4.47 1.14
C VAL A 37 -13.86 -3.41 0.35
N GLU A 38 -13.68 -2.14 0.64
CA GLU A 38 -14.52 -1.06 0.10
C GLU A 38 -13.88 -0.37 -1.11
N GLU A 39 -12.60 -0.01 -1.05
CA GLU A 39 -12.02 0.89 -2.07
C GLU A 39 -11.35 0.13 -3.21
N ILE A 40 -10.66 -0.97 -2.92
CA ILE A 40 -9.97 -1.76 -3.95
C ILE A 40 -10.96 -2.67 -4.68
N SER A 41 -11.94 -3.21 -3.96
CA SER A 41 -12.89 -4.18 -4.52
C SER A 41 -14.09 -3.51 -5.22
N ASP A 42 -14.58 -2.34 -4.77
CA ASP A 42 -15.78 -1.69 -5.36
C ASP A 42 -15.46 -0.76 -6.54
N ASP A 43 -14.20 -0.36 -6.72
CA ASP A 43 -13.83 0.65 -7.73
C ASP A 43 -13.98 0.16 -9.19
N ASN A 44 -14.41 -1.08 -9.47
CA ASN A 44 -14.34 -1.71 -10.80
C ASN A 44 -12.96 -1.49 -11.45
N LEU A 45 -11.88 -1.49 -10.65
CA LEU A 45 -10.50 -1.36 -11.14
C LEU A 45 -10.15 -2.47 -12.13
N PHE A 46 -10.83 -3.60 -12.01
CA PHE A 46 -10.32 -4.90 -12.37
C PHE A 46 -11.48 -5.88 -12.64
N GLU A 47 -11.29 -6.83 -13.54
CA GLU A 47 -12.23 -7.86 -13.94
C GLU A 47 -12.54 -8.86 -12.81
N ARG A 48 -13.64 -9.59 -12.96
CA ARG A 48 -14.12 -10.60 -12.01
C ARG A 48 -13.05 -11.69 -11.77
N GLY A 49 -12.38 -11.61 -10.63
CA GLY A 49 -11.26 -12.47 -10.24
C GLY A 49 -10.19 -11.71 -9.45
N GLU A 50 -9.98 -10.44 -9.78
CA GLU A 50 -9.00 -9.57 -9.15
C GLU A 50 -9.45 -9.04 -7.77
N GLU A 51 -10.76 -9.07 -7.48
CA GLU A 51 -11.30 -8.93 -6.10
C GLU A 51 -10.74 -10.01 -5.17
N VAL A 52 -10.36 -11.18 -5.67
CA VAL A 52 -9.71 -12.23 -4.85
C VAL A 52 -8.24 -11.89 -4.64
N ASP A 53 -7.61 -11.18 -5.58
CA ASP A 53 -6.21 -10.81 -5.46
C ASP A 53 -6.01 -9.62 -4.50
N SER A 54 -7.03 -8.78 -4.28
CA SER A 54 -6.94 -7.66 -3.31
C SER A 54 -6.68 -8.12 -1.88
N TYR A 55 -7.15 -9.32 -1.49
CA TYR A 55 -6.85 -9.93 -0.19
C TYR A 55 -5.35 -10.18 0.04
N TYR A 56 -4.53 -10.25 -1.02
CA TYR A 56 -3.07 -10.37 -0.84
C TYR A 56 -2.45 -9.10 -0.23
N THR A 57 -3.09 -7.94 -0.34
CA THR A 57 -2.65 -6.71 0.33
C THR A 57 -2.75 -6.86 1.84
N GLU A 58 -3.90 -7.30 2.34
CA GLU A 58 -4.14 -7.56 3.76
C GLU A 58 -3.21 -8.67 4.29
N PHE A 59 -3.16 -9.79 3.58
CA PHE A 59 -2.33 -10.94 3.97
C PHE A 59 -0.85 -10.59 4.09
N GLU A 60 -0.30 -9.88 3.11
CA GLU A 60 1.13 -9.50 3.16
C GLU A 60 1.38 -8.47 4.26
N PHE A 61 0.47 -7.52 4.48
CA PHE A 61 0.57 -6.52 5.54
C PHE A 61 0.65 -7.19 6.93
N GLU A 62 -0.30 -8.07 7.24
CA GLU A 62 -0.30 -8.84 8.50
C GLU A 62 0.97 -9.69 8.65
N ALA A 63 1.41 -10.34 7.57
CA ALA A 63 2.62 -11.14 7.60
C ALA A 63 3.88 -10.30 7.91
N LEU A 64 3.93 -9.02 7.55
CA LEU A 64 5.03 -8.12 7.90
C LEU A 64 4.95 -7.62 9.34
N ILE A 65 3.74 -7.42 9.88
CA ILE A 65 3.54 -7.14 11.31
C ILE A 65 4.08 -8.30 12.15
N ASP A 66 3.66 -9.53 11.83
CA ASP A 66 4.06 -10.74 12.56
C ASP A 66 5.59 -10.95 12.56
N LYS A 67 6.24 -10.59 11.44
CA LYS A 67 7.69 -10.66 11.28
C LYS A 67 8.41 -9.45 11.89
N ASN A 68 7.69 -8.39 12.22
CA ASN A 68 8.22 -7.07 12.57
C ASN A 68 9.29 -6.62 11.57
N THR A 69 8.96 -6.72 10.27
CA THR A 69 9.89 -6.41 9.18
C THR A 69 10.33 -4.95 9.22
N ASP A 70 11.56 -4.67 8.77
CA ASP A 70 12.05 -3.31 8.64
C ASP A 70 11.20 -2.50 7.64
N MET A 71 10.76 -1.31 8.04
CA MET A 71 9.90 -0.47 7.20
C MET A 71 10.59 -0.07 5.89
N HIS A 72 11.91 0.13 5.89
CA HIS A 72 12.64 0.54 4.69
C HIS A 72 12.80 -0.62 3.73
N GLU A 73 12.97 -1.85 4.23
CA GLU A 73 12.93 -3.07 3.42
C GLU A 73 11.60 -3.18 2.67
N ALA A 74 10.48 -3.05 3.38
CA ALA A 74 9.15 -3.11 2.79
C ALA A 74 8.89 -1.99 1.77
N PHE A 75 9.27 -0.75 2.09
CA PHE A 75 9.12 0.39 1.17
C PHE A 75 9.97 0.23 -0.09
N ASN A 76 11.23 -0.19 0.07
CA ASN A 76 12.14 -0.36 -1.06
C ASN A 76 11.70 -1.52 -1.96
N SER A 77 11.11 -2.59 -1.41
CA SER A 77 10.49 -3.67 -2.20
C SER A 77 9.49 -3.10 -3.21
N PHE A 78 8.53 -2.30 -2.73
CA PHE A 78 7.52 -1.69 -3.60
C PHE A 78 8.14 -0.77 -4.66
N LEU A 79 9.12 0.06 -4.28
CA LEU A 79 9.78 0.96 -5.23
C LEU A 79 10.51 0.21 -6.35
N LEU A 80 11.13 -0.92 -6.02
CA LEU A 80 11.84 -1.77 -6.97
C LEU A 80 10.84 -2.42 -7.93
N PHE A 81 9.78 -3.00 -7.39
CA PHE A 81 8.66 -3.55 -8.16
C PHE A 81 8.03 -2.52 -9.10
N TYR A 82 7.73 -1.32 -8.59
CA TYR A 82 7.19 -0.23 -9.42
C TYR A 82 8.16 0.15 -10.53
N GLY A 83 9.47 0.26 -10.25
CA GLY A 83 10.47 0.59 -11.26
C GLY A 83 10.58 -0.45 -12.38
N GLU A 84 10.45 -1.74 -12.04
CA GLU A 84 10.48 -2.84 -13.01
C GLU A 84 9.20 -2.93 -13.85
N ASN A 85 8.06 -2.52 -13.28
CA ASN A 85 6.73 -2.63 -13.89
C ASN A 85 6.11 -1.27 -14.26
N GLU A 86 6.87 -0.18 -14.28
CA GLU A 86 6.35 1.19 -14.38
C GLU A 86 5.42 1.41 -15.59
N LYS A 87 5.71 0.74 -16.72
CA LYS A 87 4.92 0.85 -17.95
C LYS A 87 3.56 0.15 -17.85
N ASP A 88 3.42 -0.81 -16.96
CA ASP A 88 2.20 -1.58 -16.74
C ASP A 88 1.28 -0.87 -15.71
N PHE A 89 1.80 0.08 -14.93
CA PHE A 89 1.02 0.87 -13.99
C PHE A 89 0.10 1.86 -14.72
N THR A 90 -1.19 1.57 -14.70
CA THR A 90 -2.19 2.51 -15.20
C THR A 90 -2.29 3.74 -14.30
N LYS A 91 -2.79 4.85 -14.86
CA LYS A 91 -3.08 6.06 -14.07
C LYS A 91 -3.99 5.75 -12.88
N LYS A 92 -4.94 4.84 -13.04
CA LYS A 92 -5.88 4.45 -11.98
C LYS A 92 -5.13 3.75 -10.83
N MET A 93 -4.28 2.78 -11.14
CA MET A 93 -3.45 2.08 -10.14
C MET A 93 -2.57 3.04 -9.34
N LYS A 94 -1.90 3.98 -10.02
CA LYS A 94 -1.07 5.00 -9.34
C LYS A 94 -1.89 5.84 -8.37
N LEU A 95 -3.10 6.25 -8.75
CA LEU A 95 -4.00 7.03 -7.90
C LEU A 95 -4.53 6.20 -6.72
N THR A 96 -4.93 4.95 -6.96
CA THR A 96 -5.40 4.03 -5.90
C THR A 96 -4.28 3.77 -4.89
N THR A 97 -3.06 3.49 -5.34
CA THR A 97 -1.89 3.33 -4.45
C THR A 97 -1.66 4.57 -3.58
N LEU A 98 -1.70 5.78 -4.16
CA LEU A 98 -1.52 7.02 -3.39
C LEU A 98 -2.64 7.25 -2.38
N LYS A 99 -3.90 7.02 -2.77
CA LYS A 99 -5.05 7.18 -1.88
C LYS A 99 -5.00 6.21 -0.71
N ALA A 100 -4.70 4.94 -0.99
CA ALA A 100 -4.57 3.92 0.05
C ALA A 100 -3.47 4.30 1.04
N MET A 101 -2.31 4.74 0.55
CA MET A 101 -1.20 5.21 1.36
C MET A 101 -1.58 6.39 2.26
N GLU A 102 -2.23 7.42 1.71
CA GLU A 102 -2.70 8.58 2.47
C GLU A 102 -3.80 8.22 3.48
N ALA A 103 -4.69 7.30 3.13
CA ALA A 103 -5.76 6.87 4.01
C ALA A 103 -5.23 6.10 5.22
N VAL A 104 -4.24 5.22 5.03
CA VAL A 104 -3.56 4.51 6.13
C VAL A 104 -2.84 5.50 7.03
N ALA A 105 -1.98 6.36 6.49
CA ALA A 105 -1.25 7.35 7.28
C ALA A 105 -2.16 8.33 8.06
N ASN A 106 -3.37 8.57 7.54
CA ASN A 106 -4.33 9.46 8.20
C ASN A 106 -5.29 8.72 9.15
N ALA A 107 -5.13 7.40 9.33
CA ALA A 107 -6.04 6.59 10.14
C ALA A 107 -5.82 6.80 11.65
N TYR A 108 -4.58 7.06 12.07
CA TYR A 108 -4.23 7.27 13.46
C TYR A 108 -3.59 8.65 13.67
N GLU A 109 -4.21 9.51 14.49
CA GLU A 109 -3.76 10.87 14.84
C GLU A 109 -3.41 11.84 13.68
N GLY A 110 -3.61 11.42 12.43
CA GLY A 110 -3.27 12.16 11.23
C GLY A 110 -1.82 11.97 10.80
N ILE A 111 -1.49 12.42 9.58
CA ILE A 111 -0.19 12.15 8.95
C ILE A 111 0.97 12.80 9.73
N VAL A 112 1.90 11.99 10.22
CA VAL A 112 3.12 12.45 10.91
C VAL A 112 4.26 12.73 9.91
N PRO A 113 5.31 13.50 10.31
CA PRO A 113 6.40 13.87 9.40
C PRO A 113 7.09 12.69 8.71
N GLU A 114 7.29 11.59 9.43
CA GLU A 114 7.93 10.36 8.96
C GLU A 114 7.14 9.72 7.80
N GLU A 115 5.83 9.61 7.94
CA GLU A 115 4.92 9.12 6.90
C GLU A 115 4.85 10.07 5.71
N GLN A 116 4.78 11.38 5.99
CA GLN A 116 4.73 12.40 4.94
C GLN A 116 5.96 12.32 4.02
N LEU A 117 7.14 12.02 4.58
CA LEU A 117 8.36 11.82 3.79
C LEU A 117 8.24 10.63 2.83
N LEU A 118 7.64 9.52 3.27
CA LEU A 118 7.39 8.36 2.40
C LEU A 118 6.39 8.72 1.30
N ILE A 119 5.28 9.37 1.66
CA ILE A 119 4.23 9.80 0.72
C ILE A 119 4.82 10.72 -0.36
N ASP A 120 5.60 11.71 0.05
CA ASP A 120 6.24 12.65 -0.87
C ASP A 120 7.25 11.97 -1.79
N ASN A 121 8.00 10.99 -1.28
CA ASN A 121 8.93 10.19 -2.08
C ASN A 121 8.17 9.40 -3.14
N LEU A 122 7.11 8.69 -2.74
CA LEU A 122 6.31 7.90 -3.68
C LEU A 122 5.63 8.79 -4.72
N LYS A 123 5.03 9.92 -4.33
CA LYS A 123 4.42 10.88 -5.26
C LYS A 123 5.39 11.34 -6.34
N LYS A 124 6.64 11.65 -5.96
CA LYS A 124 7.70 12.06 -6.92
C LYS A 124 8.06 10.94 -7.90
N ARG A 125 7.90 9.67 -7.52
CA ARG A 125 8.17 8.51 -8.37
C ARG A 125 6.99 8.21 -9.30
N LEU A 126 5.77 8.22 -8.79
CA LEU A 126 4.57 7.85 -9.55
C LEU A 126 4.14 8.91 -10.57
N LEU A 127 4.34 10.19 -10.25
CA LEU A 127 3.87 11.34 -11.03
C LEU A 127 4.94 11.96 -11.95
N LYS A 128 6.09 11.28 -12.10
CA LYS A 128 7.13 11.67 -13.05
C LYS A 128 6.74 11.33 -14.48
#